data_AF-B5FFB3-F1
#
_entry.id   AF-B5FFB3-F1
#
_cell.length_a   1.000
_cell.length_b   1.000
_cell.length_c   1.000
_cell.angle_alpha   90.00
_cell.angle_beta   90.00
_cell.angle_gamma   90.00
#
_symmetry.space_group_name_H-M   'P 1'
#
loop_
_entity.id
_entity.type
_entity.pdbx_description
1 polymer ?
#
loop_
_entity_poly.entity_id
_entity_poly.type
_entity_poly.pdbx_seq_one_letter_code
_entity_poly.pdbx_strand_id
1 'polypeptide(L)'
;MQIALLSEDPNRQSELEAIAARWGLKHDEDNVFALVLTEQQLELRKRDEPKLGAIFVDLVSGAVAHRRKFGGGKGQSIAKAVGLNKGATPIVLDGTAGLGRDAFVLASLGCKVQMVERHPVVAALLDDGLARAKQDAEIGVWVAERMSLLHASSHDALEQLMAQDDFVQPDVVYLDPMYPHPVNKKKSALVKKEMRVFQSLVGADNDADALLAPALLMATKRVVVKRPDYAEWLDNQKPSMAIETKKNRFDVYVNAAMA
;
A
#
# COMPACT_ATOMS: atom_id res chain seq x y z
N MET A 1 -6.30 17.71 -4.45
CA MET A 1 -4.82 17.78 -4.61
C MET A 1 -4.49 18.38 -5.97
N GLN A 2 -3.45 19.22 -6.10
CA GLN A 2 -2.99 19.75 -7.40
C GLN A 2 -1.90 18.84 -7.99
N ILE A 3 -2.01 18.51 -9.28
CA ILE A 3 -1.04 17.69 -10.03
C ILE A 3 -1.22 17.96 -11.54
N ALA A 4 -0.18 17.83 -12.35
CA ALA A 4 -0.34 17.90 -13.81
C ALA A 4 -1.11 16.67 -14.28
N LEU A 5 -2.26 16.87 -14.91
CA LEU A 5 -3.10 15.79 -15.46
C LEU A 5 -2.90 15.76 -16.97
N LEU A 6 -2.34 14.68 -17.51
CA LEU A 6 -2.02 14.54 -18.93
C LEU A 6 -2.61 13.25 -19.50
N SER A 7 -3.21 13.32 -20.70
CA SER A 7 -3.61 12.14 -21.48
C SER A 7 -2.69 12.01 -22.69
N GLU A 8 -2.08 10.84 -22.90
CA GLU A 8 -1.28 10.59 -24.12
C GLU A 8 -2.15 10.21 -25.32
N ASP A 9 -3.37 9.75 -25.07
CA ASP A 9 -4.41 9.56 -26.09
C ASP A 9 -5.50 10.64 -25.92
N PRO A 10 -5.68 11.56 -26.89
CA PRO A 10 -6.74 12.55 -26.85
C PRO A 10 -8.15 11.96 -26.69
N ASN A 11 -8.38 10.73 -27.16
CA ASN A 11 -9.69 10.07 -27.03
C ASN A 11 -10.00 9.65 -25.58
N ARG A 12 -8.97 9.54 -24.73
CA ARG A 12 -9.11 9.18 -23.31
C ARG A 12 -9.16 10.38 -22.36
N GLN A 13 -9.21 11.60 -22.90
CA GLN A 13 -9.28 12.81 -22.08
C GLN A 13 -10.49 12.81 -21.12
N SER A 14 -11.64 12.35 -21.59
CA SER A 14 -12.85 12.23 -20.75
C SER A 14 -12.69 11.23 -19.59
N GLU A 15 -11.93 10.15 -19.81
CA GLU A 15 -11.60 9.17 -18.77
C GLU A 15 -10.68 9.78 -17.72
N LEU A 16 -9.66 10.52 -18.13
CA LEU A 16 -8.77 11.24 -17.22
C LEU A 16 -9.54 12.27 -16.37
N GLU A 17 -10.50 12.99 -16.96
CA GLU A 17 -11.37 13.92 -16.25
C GLU A 17 -12.25 13.21 -15.21
N ALA A 18 -12.77 12.02 -15.54
CA ALA A 18 -13.54 11.20 -14.60
C ALA A 18 -12.67 10.69 -13.43
N ILE A 19 -11.43 10.25 -13.72
CA ILE A 19 -10.44 9.88 -12.69
C ILE A 19 -10.16 11.09 -11.79
N ALA A 20 -9.90 12.26 -12.37
CA ALA A 20 -9.61 13.46 -11.62
C ALA A 20 -10.76 13.87 -10.69
N ALA A 21 -12.00 13.82 -11.19
CA ALA A 21 -13.20 14.09 -10.40
C ALA A 21 -13.37 13.09 -9.25
N ARG A 22 -13.24 11.78 -9.53
CA ARG A 22 -13.38 10.71 -8.53
C ARG A 22 -12.40 10.88 -7.36
N TRP A 23 -11.18 11.29 -7.65
CA TRP A 23 -10.10 11.38 -6.66
C TRP A 23 -9.84 12.81 -6.14
N GLY A 24 -10.69 13.79 -6.50
CA GLY A 24 -10.53 15.19 -6.07
C GLY A 24 -9.21 15.82 -6.53
N LEU A 25 -8.74 15.45 -7.72
CA LEU A 25 -7.53 15.99 -8.34
C LEU A 25 -7.87 17.24 -9.16
N LYS A 26 -7.00 18.23 -9.11
CA LYS A 26 -7.09 19.47 -9.89
C LYS A 26 -5.86 19.58 -10.77
N HIS A 27 -6.07 19.80 -12.06
CA HIS A 27 -4.99 20.01 -13.01
C HIS A 27 -4.18 21.25 -12.60
N ASP A 28 -2.86 21.09 -12.60
CA ASP A 28 -1.86 22.15 -12.38
C ASP A 28 -0.74 21.93 -13.41
N GLU A 29 -0.73 22.73 -14.47
CA GLU A 29 0.20 22.60 -15.60
C GLU A 29 1.66 22.82 -15.20
N ASP A 30 1.94 23.52 -14.11
CA ASP A 30 3.30 23.80 -13.63
C ASP A 30 3.77 22.80 -12.58
N ASN A 31 2.92 21.85 -12.19
CA ASN A 31 3.27 20.88 -11.15
C ASN A 31 4.46 20.01 -11.57
N VAL A 32 5.38 19.77 -10.65
CA VAL A 32 6.56 18.91 -10.89
C VAL A 32 6.19 17.45 -11.13
N PHE A 33 5.05 17.00 -10.61
CA PHE A 33 4.52 15.66 -10.87
C PHE A 33 3.43 15.72 -11.93
N ALA A 34 3.44 14.71 -12.80
CA ALA A 34 2.35 14.45 -13.74
C ALA A 34 1.73 13.08 -13.47
N LEU A 35 0.40 13.05 -13.40
CA LEU A 35 -0.39 11.84 -13.51
C LEU A 35 -0.81 11.71 -14.98
N VAL A 36 -0.30 10.67 -15.63
CA VAL A 36 -0.39 10.46 -17.07
C VAL A 36 -1.24 9.24 -17.35
N LEU A 37 -2.30 9.41 -18.14
CA LEU A 37 -3.09 8.31 -18.69
C LEU A 37 -2.49 7.93 -20.05
N THR A 38 -1.79 6.80 -20.11
CA THR A 38 -1.27 6.23 -21.36
C THR A 38 -2.33 5.39 -22.03
N GLU A 39 -2.05 4.73 -23.16
CA GLU A 39 -2.95 3.71 -23.73
C GLU A 39 -3.12 2.48 -22.82
N GLN A 40 -2.14 2.17 -21.98
CA GLN A 40 -2.11 0.93 -21.21
C GLN A 40 -2.52 1.10 -19.74
N GLN A 41 -2.28 2.26 -19.14
CA GLN A 41 -2.37 2.43 -17.68
C GLN A 41 -2.34 3.89 -17.23
N LEU A 42 -2.63 4.09 -15.95
CA LEU A 42 -2.36 5.33 -15.24
C LEU A 42 -0.97 5.27 -14.59
N GLU A 43 -0.14 6.29 -14.82
CA GLU A 43 1.22 6.33 -14.28
C GLU A 43 1.64 7.71 -13.77
N LEU A 44 2.56 7.73 -12.82
CA LEU A 44 3.14 8.91 -12.21
C LEU A 44 4.52 9.18 -12.81
N ARG A 45 4.74 10.42 -13.24
CA ARG A 45 6.03 10.91 -13.74
C ARG A 45 6.51 12.10 -12.92
N LYS A 46 7.82 12.18 -12.71
CA LYS A 46 8.49 13.37 -12.14
C LYS A 46 9.14 14.16 -13.27
N ARG A 47 8.53 15.30 -13.64
CA ARG A 47 8.79 16.02 -14.90
C ARG A 47 10.18 16.65 -14.97
N ASP A 48 10.72 17.09 -13.83
CA ASP A 48 12.07 17.64 -13.71
C ASP A 48 13.17 16.55 -13.64
N GLU A 49 12.81 15.27 -13.50
CA GLU A 49 13.74 14.15 -13.54
C GLU A 49 13.29 12.99 -14.48
N PRO A 50 13.16 13.21 -15.81
CA PRO A 50 12.60 12.20 -16.73
C PRO A 50 13.34 10.86 -16.75
N LYS A 51 14.66 10.85 -16.44
CA LYS A 51 15.50 9.65 -16.38
C LYS A 51 15.13 8.67 -15.26
N LEU A 52 14.27 9.10 -14.33
CA LEU A 52 13.71 8.23 -13.29
C LEU A 52 12.66 7.26 -13.84
N GLY A 53 12.03 7.59 -14.97
CA GLY A 53 10.93 6.82 -15.56
C GLY A 53 9.60 7.06 -14.85
N ALA A 54 8.59 6.30 -15.27
CA ALA A 54 7.25 6.35 -14.71
C ALA A 54 7.04 5.30 -13.61
N ILE A 55 6.08 5.56 -12.72
CA ILE A 55 5.61 4.62 -11.70
C ILE A 55 4.14 4.32 -11.94
N PHE A 56 3.82 3.04 -11.98
CA PHE A 56 2.46 2.55 -12.02
C PHE A 56 2.35 1.29 -11.16
N VAL A 57 1.13 0.93 -10.80
CA VAL A 57 0.88 -0.29 -10.04
C VAL A 57 0.69 -1.44 -11.01
N ASP A 58 1.64 -2.38 -11.06
CA ASP A 58 1.52 -3.63 -11.81
C ASP A 58 1.50 -4.82 -10.86
N LEU A 59 0.35 -5.47 -10.78
CA LEU A 59 0.11 -6.66 -9.97
C LEU A 59 0.15 -7.96 -10.79
N VAL A 60 0.17 -7.84 -12.13
CA VAL A 60 0.10 -8.98 -13.06
C VAL A 60 1.49 -9.44 -13.44
N SER A 61 2.43 -8.51 -13.64
CA SER A 61 3.76 -8.79 -14.17
C SER A 61 4.89 -8.25 -13.27
N GLY A 62 6.11 -8.25 -13.82
CA GLY A 62 7.28 -7.64 -13.20
C GLY A 62 7.64 -8.17 -11.80
N ALA A 63 8.07 -7.25 -10.93
CA ALA A 63 8.58 -7.57 -9.61
C ALA A 63 7.52 -8.20 -8.69
N VAL A 64 6.26 -7.79 -8.83
CA VAL A 64 5.15 -8.30 -8.01
C VAL A 64 4.81 -9.74 -8.40
N ALA A 65 4.69 -10.04 -9.69
CA ALA A 65 4.49 -11.40 -10.19
C ALA A 65 5.65 -12.34 -9.83
N HIS A 66 6.89 -11.85 -9.96
CA HIS A 66 8.06 -12.61 -9.53
C HIS A 66 8.02 -12.91 -8.03
N ARG A 67 7.67 -11.93 -7.18
CA ARG A 67 7.55 -12.14 -5.73
C ARG A 67 6.40 -13.10 -5.38
N ARG A 68 5.30 -13.09 -6.13
CA ARG A 68 4.21 -14.07 -5.98
C ARG A 68 4.71 -15.50 -6.23
N LYS A 69 5.39 -15.73 -7.36
CA LYS A 69 5.83 -17.06 -7.81
C LYS A 69 7.05 -17.58 -7.03
N PHE A 70 8.00 -16.72 -6.68
CA PHE A 70 9.31 -17.11 -6.15
C PHE A 70 9.70 -16.45 -4.82
N GLY A 71 8.82 -15.64 -4.22
CA GLY A 71 9.10 -14.94 -2.96
C GLY A 71 9.15 -15.83 -1.72
N GLY A 72 8.85 -17.13 -1.84
CA GLY A 72 8.84 -18.08 -0.73
C GLY A 72 7.45 -18.33 -0.13
N GLY A 73 6.38 -17.82 -0.75
CA GLY A 73 5.00 -18.11 -0.35
C GLY A 73 4.71 -17.77 1.12
N LYS A 74 4.09 -18.71 1.85
CA LYS A 74 3.84 -18.62 3.31
C LYS A 74 5.14 -18.55 4.16
N GLY A 75 6.30 -18.82 3.55
CA GLY A 75 7.60 -18.69 4.19
C GLY A 75 8.10 -17.24 4.31
N GLN A 76 7.48 -16.29 3.60
CA GLN A 76 7.82 -14.86 3.68
C GLN A 76 7.62 -14.32 5.10
N SER A 77 8.52 -13.43 5.54
CA SER A 77 8.43 -12.82 6.87
C SER A 77 7.12 -12.07 7.10
N ILE A 78 6.57 -11.40 6.08
CA ILE A 78 5.26 -10.76 6.17
C ILE A 78 4.13 -11.78 6.40
N ALA A 79 4.14 -12.91 5.68
CA ALA A 79 3.14 -13.97 5.85
C ALA A 79 3.20 -14.56 7.27
N LYS A 80 4.42 -14.77 7.80
CA LYS A 80 4.61 -15.22 9.18
C LYS A 80 4.14 -14.17 10.19
N ALA A 81 4.41 -12.89 9.95
CA ALA A 81 4.06 -11.80 10.85
C ALA A 81 2.54 -11.69 11.03
N VAL A 82 1.79 -11.73 9.92
CA VAL A 82 0.32 -11.71 9.95
C VAL A 82 -0.28 -13.04 10.44
N GLY A 83 0.53 -14.04 10.77
CA GLY A 83 0.02 -15.31 11.31
C GLY A 83 -0.57 -16.25 10.25
N LEU A 84 -0.14 -16.13 9.00
CA LEU A 84 -0.53 -17.01 7.90
C LEU A 84 0.21 -18.36 7.99
N ASN A 85 -0.06 -19.11 9.06
CA ASN A 85 0.54 -20.41 9.36
C ASN A 85 -0.51 -21.42 9.86
N LYS A 86 -0.15 -22.71 9.89
CA LYS A 86 -0.94 -23.79 10.52
C LYS A 86 -2.41 -23.93 10.06
N GLY A 87 -2.74 -23.48 8.86
CA GLY A 87 -4.10 -23.56 8.29
C GLY A 87 -4.88 -22.25 8.39
N ALA A 88 -4.45 -21.30 9.23
CA ALA A 88 -5.06 -19.98 9.33
C ALA A 88 -4.84 -19.16 8.04
N THR A 89 -5.90 -18.45 7.65
CA THR A 89 -5.89 -17.50 6.53
C THR A 89 -6.61 -16.23 6.99
N PRO A 90 -5.90 -15.29 7.62
CA PRO A 90 -6.52 -14.13 8.25
C PRO A 90 -7.17 -13.19 7.24
N ILE A 91 -8.23 -12.51 7.69
CA ILE A 91 -8.72 -11.27 7.09
C ILE A 91 -7.78 -10.15 7.53
N VAL A 92 -7.24 -9.40 6.56
CA VAL A 92 -6.24 -8.37 6.79
C VAL A 92 -6.79 -7.02 6.37
N LEU A 93 -6.62 -6.01 7.20
CA LEU A 93 -6.71 -4.62 6.80
C LEU A 93 -5.30 -4.05 6.67
N ASP A 94 -4.92 -3.62 5.47
CA ASP A 94 -3.69 -2.88 5.23
C ASP A 94 -3.99 -1.38 5.38
N GLY A 95 -3.58 -0.82 6.51
CA GLY A 95 -3.83 0.58 6.87
C GLY A 95 -2.89 1.57 6.17
N THR A 96 -2.00 1.13 5.28
CA THR A 96 -1.03 1.99 4.60
C THR A 96 -0.70 1.41 3.24
N ALA A 97 -1.72 1.28 2.39
CA ALA A 97 -1.64 0.43 1.20
C ALA A 97 -0.48 0.77 0.25
N GLY A 98 -0.21 2.07 0.04
CA GLY A 98 0.81 2.53 -0.88
C GLY A 98 0.59 1.96 -2.27
N LEU A 99 1.62 1.31 -2.84
CA LEU A 99 1.53 0.64 -4.15
C LEU A 99 0.94 -0.78 -4.08
N GLY A 100 0.34 -1.19 -2.95
CA GLY A 100 -0.36 -2.47 -2.79
C GLY A 100 0.54 -3.72 -2.83
N ARG A 101 1.87 -3.56 -2.74
CA ARG A 101 2.83 -4.67 -2.96
C ARG A 101 2.74 -5.74 -1.88
N ASP A 102 2.65 -5.34 -0.62
CA ASP A 102 2.57 -6.26 0.51
C ASP A 102 1.14 -6.82 0.66
N ALA A 103 0.11 -5.98 0.50
CA ALA A 103 -1.28 -6.41 0.36
C ALA A 103 -1.47 -7.49 -0.70
N PHE A 104 -0.90 -7.31 -1.91
CA PHE A 104 -0.98 -8.30 -2.97
C PHE A 104 -0.31 -9.62 -2.61
N VAL A 105 0.84 -9.59 -1.92
CA VAL A 105 1.47 -10.83 -1.42
C VAL A 105 0.52 -11.56 -0.50
N LEU A 106 -0.08 -10.87 0.47
CA LEU A 106 -1.01 -11.49 1.42
C LEU A 106 -2.24 -12.08 0.70
N ALA A 107 -2.85 -11.32 -0.22
CA ALA A 107 -3.99 -11.79 -1.00
C ALA A 107 -3.68 -13.01 -1.86
N SER A 108 -2.49 -13.03 -2.47
CA SER A 108 -2.00 -14.17 -3.27
C SER A 108 -1.79 -15.44 -2.44
N LEU A 109 -1.64 -15.31 -1.12
CA LEU A 109 -1.50 -16.41 -0.17
C LEU A 109 -2.81 -16.86 0.48
N GLY A 110 -3.94 -16.25 0.08
CA GLY A 110 -5.29 -16.63 0.50
C GLY A 110 -6.01 -15.58 1.34
N CYS A 111 -5.32 -14.59 1.89
CA CYS A 111 -5.96 -13.59 2.74
C CYS A 111 -6.99 -12.76 1.96
N LYS A 112 -8.09 -12.39 2.62
CA LYS A 112 -8.93 -11.28 2.16
C LYS A 112 -8.29 -10.00 2.71
N VAL A 113 -7.98 -9.06 1.83
CA VAL A 113 -7.25 -7.83 2.14
C VAL A 113 -8.08 -6.61 1.76
N GLN A 114 -8.38 -5.77 2.75
CA GLN A 114 -8.91 -4.42 2.53
C GLN A 114 -7.77 -3.42 2.68
N MET A 115 -7.50 -2.66 1.63
CA MET A 115 -6.45 -1.65 1.59
C MET A 115 -7.04 -0.28 1.87
N VAL A 116 -6.40 0.48 2.75
CA VAL A 116 -6.71 1.89 3.01
C VAL A 116 -5.57 2.75 2.49
N GLU A 117 -5.89 3.68 1.60
CA GLU A 117 -4.94 4.68 1.10
C GLU A 117 -5.55 6.06 1.25
N ARG A 118 -4.77 7.00 1.78
CA ARG A 118 -5.21 8.37 2.03
C ARG A 118 -4.86 9.31 0.89
N HIS A 119 -3.73 9.06 0.25
CA HIS A 119 -3.17 9.94 -0.76
C HIS A 119 -3.89 9.73 -2.10
N PRO A 120 -4.64 10.73 -2.61
CA PRO A 120 -5.57 10.52 -3.73
C PRO A 120 -4.88 10.08 -5.02
N VAL A 121 -3.66 10.57 -5.30
CA VAL A 121 -2.89 10.12 -6.47
C VAL A 121 -2.43 8.67 -6.33
N VAL A 122 -2.04 8.24 -5.12
CA VAL A 122 -1.61 6.86 -4.89
C VAL A 122 -2.79 5.93 -4.97
N ALA A 123 -3.93 6.33 -4.39
CA ALA A 123 -5.19 5.60 -4.50
C ALA A 123 -5.64 5.47 -5.96
N ALA A 124 -5.51 6.52 -6.78
CA ALA A 124 -5.81 6.46 -8.21
C ALA A 124 -4.90 5.46 -8.96
N LEU A 125 -3.59 5.49 -8.70
CA LEU A 125 -2.64 4.52 -9.29
C LEU A 125 -2.95 3.08 -8.87
N LEU A 126 -3.30 2.87 -7.60
CA LEU A 126 -3.65 1.56 -7.06
C LEU A 126 -4.98 1.05 -7.62
N ASP A 127 -5.99 1.92 -7.78
CA ASP A 127 -7.27 1.58 -8.40
C ASP A 127 -7.10 1.15 -9.87
N ASP A 128 -6.29 1.88 -10.66
CA ASP A 128 -5.94 1.49 -12.02
C ASP A 128 -5.23 0.12 -12.07
N GLY A 129 -4.23 -0.07 -11.21
CA GLY A 129 -3.52 -1.35 -11.09
C GLY A 129 -4.42 -2.52 -10.70
N LEU A 130 -5.37 -2.29 -9.79
CA LEU A 130 -6.38 -3.28 -9.41
C LEU A 130 -7.36 -3.56 -10.55
N ALA A 131 -7.82 -2.54 -11.26
CA ALA A 131 -8.73 -2.71 -12.40
C ALA A 131 -8.11 -3.59 -13.48
N ARG A 132 -6.83 -3.35 -13.82
CA ARG A 132 -6.08 -4.19 -14.77
C ARG A 132 -5.86 -5.60 -14.23
N ALA A 133 -5.50 -5.74 -12.95
CA ALA A 133 -5.31 -7.06 -12.33
C ALA A 133 -6.57 -7.91 -12.31
N LYS A 134 -7.75 -7.30 -12.09
CA LYS A 134 -9.06 -7.98 -12.13
C LYS A 134 -9.42 -8.53 -13.52
N GLN A 135 -8.82 -8.02 -14.58
CA GLN A 135 -9.02 -8.48 -15.95
C GLN A 135 -8.03 -9.58 -16.37
N ASP A 136 -7.04 -9.90 -15.55
CA ASP A 136 -6.05 -10.93 -15.87
C ASP A 136 -6.65 -12.35 -15.77
N ALA A 137 -6.29 -13.21 -16.72
CA ALA A 137 -6.82 -14.57 -16.80
C ALA A 137 -6.32 -15.51 -15.67
N GLU A 138 -5.10 -15.28 -15.15
CA GLU A 138 -4.52 -16.12 -14.09
C GLU A 138 -4.99 -15.65 -12.71
N ILE A 139 -5.07 -14.33 -12.49
CA ILE A 139 -5.29 -13.76 -11.15
C ILE A 139 -6.59 -13.00 -10.94
N GLY A 140 -7.28 -12.63 -12.01
CA GLY A 140 -8.39 -11.68 -11.94
C GLY A 140 -9.51 -12.10 -10.99
N VAL A 141 -9.87 -13.39 -11.01
CA VAL A 141 -10.91 -13.97 -10.15
C VAL A 141 -10.58 -13.74 -8.67
N TRP A 142 -9.43 -14.21 -8.21
CA TRP A 142 -9.10 -14.10 -6.79
C TRP A 142 -8.72 -12.68 -6.38
N VAL A 143 -8.19 -11.84 -7.29
CA VAL A 143 -7.96 -10.42 -7.01
C VAL A 143 -9.30 -9.72 -6.74
N ALA A 144 -10.33 -9.99 -7.55
CA ALA A 144 -11.66 -9.42 -7.36
C ALA A 144 -12.31 -9.87 -6.04
N GLU A 145 -12.10 -11.12 -5.63
CA GLU A 145 -12.65 -11.67 -4.38
C GLU A 145 -11.91 -11.19 -3.13
N ARG A 146 -10.59 -11.00 -3.24
CA ARG A 146 -9.70 -10.87 -2.07
C ARG A 146 -9.10 -9.49 -1.89
N MET A 147 -9.18 -8.59 -2.86
CA MET A 147 -8.56 -7.26 -2.76
C MET A 147 -9.58 -6.16 -2.98
N SER A 148 -9.71 -5.28 -2.00
CA SER A 148 -10.54 -4.08 -2.06
C SER A 148 -9.74 -2.85 -1.64
N LEU A 149 -10.10 -1.70 -2.19
CA LEU A 149 -9.47 -0.40 -1.89
C LEU A 149 -10.52 0.53 -1.30
N LEU A 150 -10.17 1.16 -0.18
CA LEU A 150 -10.90 2.24 0.44
C LEU A 150 -10.03 3.51 0.39
N HIS A 151 -10.60 4.58 -0.16
CA HIS A 151 -9.97 5.91 -0.13
C HIS A 151 -10.34 6.61 1.17
N ALA A 152 -9.43 6.62 2.13
CA ALA A 152 -9.64 7.28 3.41
C ALA A 152 -8.31 7.48 4.14
N SER A 153 -8.28 8.42 5.08
CA SER A 153 -7.22 8.45 6.08
C SER A 153 -7.38 7.26 7.02
N SER A 154 -6.34 6.49 7.28
CA SER A 154 -6.44 5.36 8.21
C SER A 154 -6.74 5.78 9.65
N HIS A 155 -6.45 7.02 10.03
CA HIS A 155 -6.89 7.56 11.32
C HIS A 155 -8.43 7.57 11.42
N ASP A 156 -9.10 8.00 10.35
CA ASP A 156 -10.56 8.13 10.33
C ASP A 156 -11.24 6.81 9.90
N ALA A 157 -10.64 6.11 8.93
CA ALA A 157 -11.18 4.90 8.33
C ALA A 157 -11.35 3.81 9.37
N LEU A 158 -10.40 3.67 10.30
CA LEU A 158 -10.45 2.63 11.31
C LEU A 158 -11.69 2.82 12.21
N GLU A 159 -11.97 4.04 12.65
CA GLU A 159 -13.15 4.37 13.44
C GLU A 159 -14.45 4.28 12.62
N GLN A 160 -14.45 4.83 11.41
CA GLN A 160 -15.63 4.85 10.53
C GLN A 160 -16.05 3.46 10.09
N LEU A 161 -15.09 2.59 9.76
CA LEU A 161 -15.36 1.20 9.41
C LEU A 161 -15.97 0.45 10.60
N MET A 162 -15.43 0.64 11.81
CA MET A 162 -15.97 0.02 13.02
C MET A 162 -17.40 0.45 13.36
N ALA A 163 -17.85 1.60 12.84
CA ALA A 163 -19.22 2.08 13.03
C ALA A 163 -20.23 1.54 12.00
N GLN A 164 -19.80 0.79 10.98
CA GLN A 164 -20.70 0.18 9.99
C GLN A 164 -21.25 -1.15 10.52
N ASP A 165 -22.57 -1.34 10.43
CA ASP A 165 -23.25 -2.52 10.99
C ASP A 165 -22.81 -3.86 10.35
N ASP A 166 -22.40 -3.84 9.09
CA ASP A 166 -21.94 -5.00 8.32
C ASP A 166 -20.41 -5.15 8.29
N PHE A 167 -19.69 -4.32 9.04
CA PHE A 167 -18.23 -4.39 9.08
C PHE A 167 -17.76 -5.64 9.82
N VAL A 168 -17.05 -6.50 9.08
CA VAL A 168 -16.34 -7.63 9.65
C VAL A 168 -14.97 -7.15 10.12
N GLN A 169 -14.76 -7.13 11.43
CA GLN A 169 -13.45 -6.79 12.01
C GLN A 169 -12.36 -7.72 11.45
N PRO A 170 -11.20 -7.17 11.04
CA PRO A 170 -10.10 -7.97 10.52
C PRO A 170 -9.41 -8.73 11.66
N ASP A 171 -8.87 -9.91 11.34
CA ASP A 171 -7.97 -10.62 12.25
C ASP A 171 -6.69 -9.82 12.49
N VAL A 172 -6.21 -9.17 11.42
CA VAL A 172 -4.93 -8.48 11.40
C VAL A 172 -5.06 -7.09 10.81
N VAL A 173 -4.47 -6.11 11.49
CA VAL A 173 -4.16 -4.81 10.87
C VAL A 173 -2.66 -4.77 10.55
N TYR A 174 -2.33 -4.49 9.30
CA TYR A 174 -0.97 -4.31 8.81
C TYR A 174 -0.67 -2.83 8.56
N LEU A 175 0.48 -2.35 9.03
CA LEU A 175 0.94 -0.98 8.91
C LEU A 175 2.39 -0.96 8.40
N ASP A 176 2.66 -0.16 7.38
CA ASP A 176 3.98 0.16 6.79
C ASP A 176 4.01 1.66 6.41
N PRO A 177 3.81 2.58 7.38
CA PRO A 177 3.86 4.01 7.11
C PRO A 177 5.25 4.41 6.63
N MET A 178 5.32 5.43 5.79
CA MET A 178 6.56 5.94 5.23
C MET A 178 7.41 6.59 6.34
N TYR A 179 8.36 5.81 6.87
CA TYR A 179 9.23 6.23 7.96
C TYR A 179 10.16 7.39 7.54
N PRO A 180 10.28 8.46 8.34
CA PRO A 180 11.19 9.56 8.05
C PRO A 180 12.64 9.05 8.02
N HIS A 181 13.25 9.12 6.84
CA HIS A 181 14.67 8.77 6.73
C HIS A 181 15.52 9.83 7.45
N PRO A 182 16.47 9.42 8.31
CA PRO A 182 17.32 10.37 9.02
C PRO A 182 18.03 11.29 8.02
N VAL A 183 17.97 12.61 8.26
CA VAL A 183 18.60 13.65 7.42
C VAL A 183 20.09 13.36 7.18
N ASN A 184 20.72 12.65 8.14
CA ASN A 184 22.15 12.37 8.16
C ASN A 184 22.55 11.10 7.38
N LYS A 185 21.60 10.26 6.94
CA LYS A 185 21.93 9.16 6.02
C LYS A 185 22.01 9.73 4.62
N LYS A 186 23.22 9.76 4.04
CA LYS A 186 23.48 10.06 2.62
C LYS A 186 22.37 9.40 1.79
N LYS A 187 21.62 10.20 1.00
CA LYS A 187 20.59 9.73 0.04
C LYS A 187 21.14 8.52 -0.69
N SER A 188 20.84 7.31 -0.20
CA SER A 188 21.57 6.15 -0.70
C SER A 188 21.22 6.03 -2.18
N ALA A 189 22.24 5.95 -3.03
CA ALA A 189 22.09 5.73 -4.47
C ALA A 189 21.28 4.45 -4.79
N LEU A 190 21.06 3.60 -3.77
CA LEU A 190 20.47 2.27 -3.86
C LEU A 190 18.96 2.22 -3.58
N VAL A 191 18.31 3.34 -3.27
CA VAL A 191 16.84 3.37 -3.30
C VAL A 191 16.44 3.27 -4.77
N LYS A 192 15.76 2.17 -5.15
CA LYS A 192 15.28 1.94 -6.51
C LYS A 192 14.58 3.21 -7.02
N LYS A 193 14.80 3.57 -8.29
CA LYS A 193 14.30 4.82 -8.90
C LYS A 193 12.82 5.08 -8.57
N GLU A 194 12.00 4.04 -8.64
CA GLU A 194 10.58 4.05 -8.24
C GLU A 194 10.36 4.62 -6.83
N MET A 195 11.10 4.14 -5.83
CA MET A 195 10.91 4.60 -4.46
C MET A 195 11.29 6.08 -4.27
N ARG A 196 12.14 6.66 -5.12
CA ARG A 196 12.48 8.09 -5.04
C ARG A 196 11.36 8.98 -5.56
N VAL A 197 10.76 8.65 -6.70
CA VAL A 197 9.63 9.43 -7.23
C VAL A 197 8.44 9.26 -6.29
N PHE A 198 8.19 8.04 -5.79
CA PHE A 198 7.13 7.80 -4.81
C PHE A 198 7.34 8.62 -3.52
N GLN A 199 8.52 8.52 -2.89
CA GLN A 199 8.82 9.28 -1.65
C GLN A 199 8.77 10.80 -1.83
N SER A 200 9.14 11.31 -3.01
CA SER A 200 9.06 12.76 -3.26
C SER A 200 7.64 13.26 -3.48
N LEU A 201 6.70 12.37 -3.86
CA LEU A 201 5.28 12.69 -3.93
C LEU A 201 4.62 12.65 -2.54
N VAL A 202 4.75 11.52 -1.82
CA VAL A 202 4.00 11.31 -0.56
C VAL A 202 4.64 11.97 0.66
N GLY A 203 5.97 12.15 0.67
CA GLY A 203 6.69 12.61 1.86
C GLY A 203 6.79 11.52 2.95
N ALA A 204 7.01 11.93 4.20
CA ALA A 204 7.04 11.05 5.36
C ALA A 204 5.73 11.17 6.15
N ASP A 205 5.28 10.06 6.73
CA ASP A 205 4.08 10.01 7.56
C ASP A 205 4.44 10.44 9.00
N ASN A 206 4.48 11.74 9.26
CA ASN A 206 4.83 12.30 10.57
C ASN A 206 3.78 12.01 11.66
N ASP A 207 2.59 11.60 11.25
CA ASP A 207 1.45 11.20 12.09
C ASP A 207 1.34 9.68 12.29
N ALA A 208 2.32 8.90 11.79
CA ALA A 208 2.30 7.44 11.81
C ALA A 208 2.08 6.84 13.20
N ASP A 209 2.61 7.46 14.26
CA ASP A 209 2.48 6.94 15.62
C ASP A 209 1.00 6.85 16.06
N ALA A 210 0.15 7.78 15.61
CA ALA A 210 -1.27 7.77 15.91
C ALA A 210 -2.05 6.66 15.18
N LEU A 211 -1.40 5.83 14.35
CA LEU A 211 -2.02 4.65 13.74
C LEU A 211 -2.08 3.44 14.69
N LEU A 212 -1.19 3.36 15.70
CA LEU A 212 -1.06 2.14 16.48
C LEU A 212 -2.28 1.86 17.36
N ALA A 213 -2.72 2.85 18.13
CA ALA A 213 -3.86 2.71 19.04
C ALA A 213 -5.17 2.26 18.33
N PRO A 214 -5.63 2.93 17.24
CA PRO A 214 -6.82 2.48 16.53
C PRO A 214 -6.62 1.13 15.84
N ALA A 215 -5.41 0.81 15.36
CA ALA A 215 -5.12 -0.51 14.80
C ALA A 215 -5.25 -1.62 15.85
N LEU A 216 -4.80 -1.38 17.09
CA LEU A 216 -4.92 -2.33 18.20
C LEU A 216 -6.38 -2.54 18.60
N LEU A 217 -7.23 -1.52 18.51
CA LEU A 217 -8.67 -1.65 18.77
C LEU A 217 -9.40 -2.42 17.66
N MET A 218 -8.98 -2.23 16.40
CA MET A 218 -9.64 -2.86 15.26
C MET A 218 -9.25 -4.34 15.10
N ALA A 219 -7.98 -4.70 15.30
CA ALA A 219 -7.51 -6.05 15.02
C ALA A 219 -8.00 -7.06 16.08
N THR A 220 -8.69 -8.12 15.67
CA THR A 220 -9.14 -9.14 16.64
C THR A 220 -8.00 -10.02 17.16
N LYS A 221 -6.92 -10.19 16.37
CA LYS A 221 -5.79 -11.07 16.72
C LYS A 221 -4.48 -10.33 16.91
N ARG A 222 -4.06 -9.49 15.96
CA ARG A 222 -2.77 -8.80 16.03
C ARG A 222 -2.65 -7.58 15.12
N VAL A 223 -1.77 -6.67 15.51
CA VAL A 223 -1.26 -5.61 14.64
C VAL A 223 0.16 -5.96 14.21
N VAL A 224 0.46 -5.77 12.94
CA VAL A 224 1.79 -5.97 12.37
C VAL A 224 2.29 -4.66 11.80
N VAL A 225 3.41 -4.17 12.31
CA VAL A 225 4.05 -2.94 11.82
C VAL A 225 5.38 -3.27 11.18
N LYS A 226 5.54 -2.95 9.90
CA LYS A 226 6.82 -3.04 9.21
C LYS A 226 7.67 -1.82 9.55
N ARG A 227 8.91 -2.06 9.96
CA ARG A 227 9.87 -1.01 10.36
C ARG A 227 11.23 -1.28 9.73
N PRO A 228 11.97 -0.25 9.28
CA PRO A 228 13.40 -0.37 9.06
C PRO A 228 14.09 -0.92 10.31
N ASP A 229 15.17 -1.68 10.13
CA ASP A 229 15.96 -2.26 11.23
C ASP A 229 16.38 -1.23 12.29
N TYR A 230 16.75 -0.02 11.86
CA TYR A 230 17.19 1.08 12.73
C TYR A 230 16.05 1.95 13.29
N ALA A 231 14.81 1.79 12.85
CA ALA A 231 13.71 2.65 13.28
C ALA A 231 13.26 2.26 14.69
N GLU A 232 12.81 3.24 15.49
CA GLU A 232 12.18 2.96 16.80
C GLU A 232 10.88 2.17 16.61
N TRP A 233 10.24 1.73 17.70
CA TRP A 233 8.91 1.14 17.60
C TRP A 233 7.88 2.21 17.28
N LEU A 234 6.76 1.81 16.65
CA LEU A 234 5.68 2.74 16.36
C LEU A 234 5.10 3.23 17.70
N ASP A 235 4.89 4.53 17.83
CA ASP A 235 4.39 5.18 19.05
C ASP A 235 5.24 4.85 20.30
N ASN A 236 6.52 4.51 20.12
CA ASN A 236 7.42 4.05 21.18
C ASN A 236 6.90 2.85 21.99
N GLN A 237 5.92 2.11 21.48
CA GLN A 237 5.35 0.96 22.18
C GLN A 237 6.08 -0.33 21.80
N LYS A 238 6.53 -1.08 22.82
CA LYS A 238 7.25 -2.34 22.58
C LYS A 238 6.30 -3.40 22.00
N PRO A 239 6.64 -4.03 20.85
CA PRO A 239 5.83 -5.12 20.32
C PRO A 239 5.97 -6.39 21.18
N SER A 240 4.96 -7.27 21.12
CA SER A 240 4.99 -8.57 21.80
C SER A 240 6.11 -9.46 21.26
N MET A 241 6.38 -9.37 19.96
CA MET A 241 7.51 -10.02 19.29
C MET A 241 7.90 -9.26 18.03
N ALA A 242 9.07 -9.55 17.47
CA ALA A 242 9.48 -9.02 16.18
C ALA A 242 9.98 -10.15 15.27
N ILE A 243 9.65 -10.08 13.97
CA ILE A 243 10.21 -10.97 12.94
C ILE A 243 11.24 -10.16 12.14
N GLU A 244 12.51 -10.41 12.42
CA GLU A 244 13.62 -9.71 11.77
C GLU A 244 13.91 -10.24 10.36
N THR A 245 14.34 -9.33 9.49
CA THR A 245 14.92 -9.63 8.18
C THR A 245 16.21 -8.82 8.00
N LYS A 246 16.87 -8.95 6.84
CA LYS A 246 18.17 -8.29 6.58
C LYS A 246 18.14 -6.75 6.64
N LYS A 247 17.01 -6.10 6.36
CA LYS A 247 16.93 -4.62 6.27
C LYS A 247 15.73 -4.01 6.98
N ASN A 248 14.81 -4.84 7.44
CA ASN A 248 13.59 -4.43 8.10
C ASN A 248 13.19 -5.51 9.11
N ARG A 249 12.24 -5.19 9.95
CA ARG A 249 11.57 -6.12 10.85
C ARG A 249 10.07 -5.90 10.78
N PHE A 250 9.33 -6.90 11.22
CA PHE A 250 7.90 -6.80 11.45
C PHE A 250 7.65 -6.86 12.95
N ASP A 251 7.31 -5.73 13.55
CA ASP A 251 6.90 -5.59 14.93
C ASP A 251 5.47 -6.12 15.07
N VAL A 252 5.25 -7.13 15.91
CA VAL A 252 3.97 -7.81 16.07
C VAL A 252 3.42 -7.57 17.47
N TYR A 253 2.26 -6.92 17.53
CA TYR A 253 1.49 -6.67 18.74
C TYR A 253 0.34 -7.67 18.79
N VAL A 254 0.33 -8.55 19.79
CA VAL A 254 -0.62 -9.66 19.89
C VAL A 254 -1.78 -9.29 20.81
N ASN A 255 -2.99 -9.28 20.27
CA ASN A 255 -4.24 -9.13 21.02
C ASN A 255 -4.79 -10.49 21.45
N ALA A 256 -4.71 -11.49 20.56
CA ALA A 256 -5.18 -12.85 20.82
C ALA A 256 -4.42 -13.89 19.96
N ALA A 257 -4.56 -15.17 20.33
CA ALA A 257 -4.01 -16.27 19.54
C ALA A 257 -4.71 -16.39 18.17
N MET A 258 -3.92 -16.67 17.13
CA MET A 258 -4.45 -17.11 15.82
C MET A 258 -5.13 -18.48 15.99
N ALA A 259 -6.24 -18.68 15.30
CA ALA A 259 -6.97 -19.96 15.27
C ALA A 259 -6.18 -21.05 14.54
#